data_AF-A0A2P4NTR2-F1
#
_entry.id   AF-A0A2P4NTR2-F1
#
_cell.length_a   1.000
_cell.length_b   1.000
_cell.length_c   1.000
_cell.angle_alpha   90.00
_cell.angle_beta   90.00
_cell.angle_gamma   90.00
#
_symmetry.space_group_name_H-M   'P 1'
#
loop_
_entity.id
_entity.type
_entity.pdbx_description
1 polymer ?
#
loop_
_entity_poly.entity_id
_entity_poly.type
_entity_poly.pdbx_seq_one_letter_code
_entity_poly.pdbx_strand_id
1 'polypeptide(L)'
;MNRRKLTLIGVALAALVATAGVAAAAPSDNARESSPASEADQRGPPGELPDPVPDFVSDIHDLVSDFLSGALDGSLGDTLSDRANDFSGA
;
A
#
# COMPACT_ATOMS: atom_id res chain seq x y z
N MET A 1 30.87 18.11 -22.94
CA MET A 1 30.27 16.81 -22.55
C MET A 1 28.94 17.15 -21.89
N ASN A 2 27.75 16.87 -22.44
CA ASN A 2 27.02 15.61 -22.18
C ASN A 2 25.74 15.44 -23.06
N ARG A 3 25.71 15.96 -24.30
CA ARG A 3 24.53 15.80 -25.20
C ARG A 3 24.21 14.34 -25.56
N ARG A 4 25.20 13.45 -25.40
CA ARG A 4 25.08 12.00 -25.61
C ARG A 4 24.41 11.25 -24.46
N LYS A 5 24.36 11.83 -23.25
CA LYS A 5 23.69 11.21 -22.08
C LYS A 5 22.17 11.37 -22.14
N LEU A 6 21.66 12.38 -22.85
CA LEU A 6 20.23 12.64 -22.98
C LEU A 6 19.53 11.63 -23.91
N THR A 7 20.23 11.10 -24.92
CA THR A 7 19.62 10.19 -25.92
C THR A 7 19.52 8.74 -25.44
N LEU A 8 20.34 8.33 -24.46
CA LEU A 8 20.37 6.95 -23.95
C LEU A 8 19.19 6.60 -23.02
N ILE A 9 18.55 7.60 -22.41
CA ILE A 9 17.43 7.39 -21.48
C ILE A 9 16.11 7.11 -22.21
N GLY A 10 15.91 7.68 -23.42
CA GLY A 10 14.65 7.57 -24.16
C GLY A 10 14.38 6.19 -24.76
N VAL A 11 15.43 5.43 -25.10
CA VAL A 11 15.28 4.12 -25.78
C VAL A 11 14.96 3.00 -24.78
N ALA A 12 15.35 3.14 -23.51
CA ALA A 12 15.07 2.14 -22.47
C ALA A 12 13.59 2.10 -22.08
N LEU A 13 12.86 3.22 -22.18
CA LEU A 13 11.44 3.30 -21.79
C LEU A 13 10.50 2.63 -22.83
N ALA A 14 10.90 2.61 -24.11
CA ALA A 14 10.05 2.06 -25.19
C ALA A 14 10.05 0.52 -25.25
N ALA A 15 11.10 -0.13 -24.74
CA ALA A 15 11.21 -1.60 -24.78
C ALA A 15 10.37 -2.31 -23.70
N LEU A 16 9.97 -1.60 -22.63
CA LEU A 16 9.28 -2.20 -21.49
C LEU A 16 7.77 -2.39 -21.69
N VAL A 17 7.18 -1.78 -22.73
CA VAL A 17 5.72 -1.72 -22.91
C VAL A 17 5.14 -2.85 -23.79
N ALA A 18 5.98 -3.63 -24.48
CA ALA A 18 5.53 -4.46 -25.60
C ALA A 18 5.19 -5.95 -25.29
N THR A 19 5.25 -6.43 -24.04
CA THR A 19 5.26 -7.90 -23.78
C THR A 19 4.16 -8.46 -22.87
N ALA A 20 3.11 -7.71 -22.53
CA ALA A 20 1.99 -8.26 -21.74
C ALA A 20 0.90 -8.87 -22.64
N GLY A 21 0.98 -10.18 -22.91
CA GLY A 21 -0.07 -10.94 -23.61
C GLY A 21 -1.25 -11.29 -22.71
N VAL A 22 -2.47 -11.35 -23.27
CA VAL A 22 -3.74 -11.61 -22.56
C VAL A 22 -3.99 -13.12 -22.46
N ALA A 23 -4.17 -13.62 -21.23
CA ALA A 23 -4.64 -14.99 -20.99
C ALA A 23 -6.17 -15.02 -20.94
N ALA A 24 -6.79 -15.78 -21.85
CA ALA A 24 -8.22 -16.07 -21.81
C ALA A 24 -8.49 -17.22 -20.82
N ALA A 25 -9.22 -16.96 -19.75
CA ALA A 25 -9.63 -17.99 -18.79
C ALA A 25 -10.81 -18.79 -19.38
N ALA A 26 -10.61 -20.10 -19.59
CA ALA A 26 -11.69 -21.01 -19.95
C ALA A 26 -12.57 -21.32 -18.73
N PRO A 27 -13.91 -21.48 -18.89
CA PRO A 27 -14.78 -21.85 -17.79
C PRO A 27 -14.47 -23.28 -17.34
N SER A 28 -14.29 -23.46 -16.04
CA SER A 28 -14.02 -24.76 -15.42
C SER A 28 -15.35 -25.44 -15.05
N ASP A 29 -15.63 -26.59 -15.66
CA ASP A 29 -16.77 -27.48 -15.37
C ASP A 29 -16.62 -28.23 -14.03
N ASN A 30 -16.43 -27.51 -12.93
CA ASN A 30 -16.52 -28.08 -11.59
C ASN A 30 -17.88 -27.75 -10.98
N ALA A 31 -18.92 -28.28 -11.61
CA ALA A 31 -20.27 -28.22 -11.10
C ALA A 31 -20.46 -29.19 -9.92
N ARG A 32 -20.49 -28.60 -8.72
CA ARG A 32 -21.39 -28.94 -7.60
C ARG A 32 -21.35 -30.39 -7.08
N GLU A 33 -20.33 -30.71 -6.32
CA GLU A 33 -20.50 -31.54 -5.12
C GLU A 33 -20.81 -30.56 -3.97
N SER A 34 -22.09 -30.32 -3.69
CA SER A 34 -22.51 -29.43 -2.59
C SER A 34 -22.27 -30.15 -1.26
N SER A 35 -21.03 -30.05 -0.77
CA SER A 35 -20.66 -30.38 0.60
C SER A 35 -21.50 -29.51 1.56
N PRO A 36 -21.98 -30.03 2.71
CA PRO A 36 -22.93 -29.33 3.57
C PRO A 36 -22.41 -27.93 3.91
N ALA A 37 -23.26 -26.93 3.67
CA ALA A 37 -22.99 -25.50 3.79
C ALA A 37 -22.52 -25.03 5.19
N SER A 38 -22.39 -25.93 6.16
CA SER A 38 -22.09 -25.64 7.56
C SER A 38 -20.65 -25.18 7.83
N GLU A 39 -19.73 -25.35 6.88
CA GLU A 39 -18.33 -24.86 7.01
C GLU A 39 -18.01 -23.64 6.13
N ALA A 40 -18.97 -23.18 5.31
CA ALA A 40 -18.79 -21.99 4.49
C ALA A 40 -18.80 -20.70 5.34
N ASP A 41 -19.58 -20.68 6.43
CA ASP A 41 -19.66 -19.55 7.38
C ASP A 41 -18.36 -19.32 8.18
N GLN A 42 -17.43 -20.27 8.17
CA GLN A 42 -16.12 -20.14 8.84
C GLN A 42 -15.00 -19.77 7.87
N ARG A 43 -15.32 -19.59 6.58
CA ARG A 43 -14.34 -19.30 5.52
C ARG A 43 -14.52 -17.85 5.03
N GLY A 44 -14.12 -16.92 5.88
CA GLY A 44 -14.07 -15.50 5.57
C GLY A 44 -13.17 -14.78 6.57
N PRO A 45 -12.71 -13.55 6.25
CA PRO A 45 -12.18 -12.67 7.29
C PRO A 45 -13.23 -12.59 8.42
N PRO A 46 -12.78 -12.43 9.68
CA PRO A 46 -13.69 -12.37 10.82
C PRO A 46 -14.87 -11.44 10.51
N GLY A 47 -16.09 -11.89 10.83
CA GLY A 47 -17.31 -11.17 10.50
C GLY A 47 -17.44 -9.80 11.21
N GLU A 48 -16.58 -9.55 12.19
CA GLU A 48 -16.46 -8.28 12.90
C GLU A 48 -15.17 -7.58 12.50
N LEU A 49 -15.31 -6.32 12.08
CA LEU A 49 -14.18 -5.44 11.83
C LEU A 49 -13.67 -4.90 13.17
N PRO A 50 -12.35 -4.77 13.36
CA PRO A 50 -11.80 -4.12 14.54
C PRO A 50 -12.27 -2.67 14.61
N ASP A 51 -12.21 -2.11 15.82
CA ASP A 51 -12.44 -0.68 16.02
C ASP A 51 -11.49 0.16 15.16
N PRO A 52 -11.94 1.36 14.73
CA PRO A 52 -11.08 2.30 14.02
C PRO A 52 -9.80 2.58 14.80
N VAL A 53 -8.69 2.66 14.08
CA VAL A 53 -7.43 3.11 14.68
C VAL A 53 -7.58 4.55 15.20
N PRO A 54 -6.92 4.91 16.32
CA PRO A 54 -6.95 6.27 16.82
C PRO A 54 -6.39 7.28 15.82
N ASP A 55 -6.92 8.51 15.84
CA ASP A 55 -6.49 9.61 14.97
C ASP A 55 -4.98 9.90 15.05
N PHE A 56 -4.38 9.61 16.21
CA PHE A 56 -2.93 9.68 16.43
C PHE A 56 -2.11 8.96 15.35
N VAL A 57 -2.60 7.83 14.82
CA VAL A 57 -1.89 7.12 13.75
C VAL A 57 -1.94 7.91 12.44
N SER A 58 -3.08 8.52 12.10
CA SER A 58 -3.18 9.42 10.95
C SER A 58 -2.23 10.60 11.08
N ASP A 59 -2.12 11.18 12.28
CA ASP A 59 -1.18 12.26 12.57
C ASP A 59 0.30 11.86 12.33
N ILE A 60 0.66 10.60 12.65
CA ILE A 60 2.00 10.07 12.35
C ILE A 60 2.20 9.98 10.83
N HIS A 61 1.19 9.54 10.09
CA HIS A 61 1.27 9.43 8.63
C HIS A 61 1.45 10.79 7.96
N ASP A 62 0.76 11.83 8.44
CA ASP A 62 0.94 13.20 7.96
C ASP A 62 2.36 13.69 8.22
N LEU A 63 2.89 13.48 9.43
CA LEU A 63 4.25 13.87 9.79
C LEU A 63 5.32 13.15 8.92
N VAL A 64 5.13 11.87 8.62
CA VAL A 64 6.01 11.11 7.72
C VAL A 64 5.91 11.65 6.29
N SER A 65 4.72 12.01 5.82
CA SER A 65 4.53 12.60 4.49
C SER A 65 5.23 13.95 4.38
N ASP A 66 5.15 14.79 5.41
CA ASP A 66 5.85 16.07 5.48
C ASP A 66 7.37 15.90 5.50
N PHE A 67 7.88 14.90 6.23
CA PHE A 67 9.31 14.58 6.21
C PHE A 67 9.79 14.12 4.83
N LEU A 68 9.04 13.24 4.18
CA LEU A 68 9.40 12.71 2.86
C LEU A 68 9.29 13.75 1.74
N SER A 69 8.38 14.71 1.88
CA SER A 69 8.26 15.85 0.95
C SER A 69 9.28 16.96 1.23
N GLY A 70 9.96 16.92 2.37
CA GLY A 70 10.86 17.97 2.85
C GLY A 70 10.14 19.21 3.36
N ALA A 71 8.83 19.12 3.61
CA ALA A 71 8.02 20.17 4.23
C ALA A 71 8.22 20.23 5.75
N LEU A 72 8.66 19.14 6.37
CA LEU A 72 8.95 19.10 7.80
C LEU A 72 10.24 19.84 8.14
N ASP A 73 10.15 20.78 9.07
CA ASP A 73 11.31 21.45 9.65
C ASP A 73 11.92 20.57 10.75
N GLY A 74 13.22 20.28 10.63
CA GLY A 74 13.95 19.50 11.63
C GLY A 74 13.86 17.97 11.48
N SER A 75 13.87 17.28 12.62
CA SER A 75 13.96 15.82 12.68
C SER A 75 12.59 15.19 12.94
N LEU A 76 12.19 14.26 12.07
CA LEU A 76 10.98 13.44 12.24
C LEU A 76 10.91 12.80 13.64
N GLY A 77 12.04 12.30 14.15
CA GLY A 77 12.07 11.60 15.43
C GLY A 77 11.78 12.51 16.63
N ASP A 78 12.19 13.78 16.55
CA ASP A 78 11.98 14.76 17.62
C ASP A 78 10.49 15.15 17.69
N THR A 79 9.95 15.59 16.55
CA THR A 79 8.53 15.94 16.43
C THR A 79 7.59 14.76 16.73
N LEU A 80 7.96 13.54 16.32
CA LEU A 80 7.20 12.33 16.65
C LEU A 80 7.23 12.04 18.16
N SER A 81 8.37 12.24 18.81
CA SER A 81 8.50 12.02 20.26
C SER A 81 7.66 13.02 21.04
N ASP A 82 7.64 14.29 20.65
CA ASP A 82 6.79 15.32 21.24
C ASP A 82 5.30 14.99 21.08
N ARG A 83 4.89 14.59 19.86
CA ARG A 83 3.50 14.19 19.57
C ARG A 83 3.09 12.96 20.37
N ALA A 84 3.98 11.99 20.55
CA ALA A 84 3.73 10.80 21.36
C ALA A 84 3.62 11.12 22.85
N ASN A 85 4.41 12.08 23.34
CA ASN A 85 4.32 12.55 24.73
C ASN A 85 2.98 13.25 24.99
N ASP A 86 2.53 14.11 24.06
CA ASP A 86 1.21 14.75 24.08
C ASP A 86 0.07 13.72 24.12
N PHE A 87 0.13 12.68 23.28
CA PHE A 87 -0.86 11.60 23.29
C PHE A 87 -0.85 10.78 24.59
N SER A 88 0.33 10.55 25.18
CA SER A 88 0.49 9.79 26.43
C SER A 88 0.17 10.60 27.69
N GLY A 89 0.00 11.92 27.59
CA GLY A 89 -0.32 12.82 28.70
C GLY A 89 0.79 12.99 29.74
N ALA A 90 2.06 12.83 29.34
CA ALA A 90 3.23 12.97 30.22
C ALA A 90 3.75 14.42 30.30
#